data_AF-A0A4V1VN99-F1
#
_entry.id   AF-A0A4V1VN99-F1
#
_cell.length_a   1.000
_cell.length_b   1.000
_cell.length_c   1.000
_cell.angle_alpha   90.00
_cell.angle_beta   90.00
_cell.angle_gamma   90.00
#
_symmetry.space_group_name_H-M   'P 1'
#
loop_
_entity.id
_entity.type
_entity.pdbx_description
1 polymer ?
#
loop_
_entity_poly.entity_id
_entity_poly.type
_entity_poly.pdbx_seq_one_letter_code
_entity_poly.pdbx_strand_id
1 'polypeptide(L)' 'MSRTVIDLDDEIVEEAMRLYDTKTKAAAVRAAMEDAVKRRLRQEFADAVKSGELDFSEIIENTGPAGSRPRDRKTAA' A
#
# COMPACT_ATOMS: atom_id res chain seq x y z
N MET A 1 3.80 16.41 16.19
CA MET A 1 2.61 16.81 15.42
C MET A 1 2.44 18.31 15.55
N SER A 2 2.22 19.00 14.44
CA SER A 2 1.78 20.40 14.43
C SER A 2 0.27 20.47 14.68
N ARG A 3 -0.19 21.51 15.37
CA ARG A 3 -1.61 21.79 15.55
C ARG A 3 -2.05 22.69 14.40
N THR A 4 -2.90 22.17 13.53
CA THR A 4 -3.47 22.91 12.40
C THR A 4 -4.95 23.16 12.69
N VAL A 5 -5.43 24.37 12.38
CA VAL A 5 -6.84 24.73 12.47
C VAL A 5 -7.37 24.84 11.04
N ILE A 6 -8.39 24.04 10.73
CA ILE A 6 -9.09 24.03 9.44
C ILE A 6 -10.58 23.89 9.72
N ASP A 7 -11.40 24.51 8.88
CA ASP A 7 -12.84 24.33 8.92
C ASP A 7 -13.22 23.09 8.10
N LEU A 8 -14.11 22.28 8.66
CA LEU A 8 -14.58 21.01 8.09
C LEU A 8 -16.09 20.94 8.27
N ASP A 9 -16.75 20.27 7.32
CA ASP A 9 -18.16 19.95 7.45
C ASP A 9 -18.37 18.88 8.52
N ASP A 10 -19.20 19.19 9.50
CA ASP A 10 -19.49 18.29 10.62
C ASP A 10 -20.22 17.02 10.17
N GLU A 11 -21.04 17.08 9.11
CA GLU A 11 -21.74 15.90 8.58
C GLU A 11 -20.74 14.88 8.01
N ILE A 12 -19.75 15.36 7.26
CA ILE A 12 -18.69 14.52 6.68
C ILE A 12 -17.82 13.93 7.79
N VAL A 13 -17.50 14.71 8.82
CA VAL A 13 -16.69 14.23 9.95
C VAL A 13 -17.44 13.17 10.75
N GLU A 14 -18.75 13.33 10.94
CA GLU A 14 -19.59 12.31 11.58
C GLU A 14 -19.65 11.03 10.76
N GLU A 15 -19.77 11.11 9.45
CA GLU A 15 -19.74 9.93 8.58
C GLU A 15 -18.38 9.22 8.66
N ALA A 16 -17.29 9.97 8.64
CA ALA A 16 -15.95 9.43 8.86
C ALA A 16 -15.80 8.79 10.26
N MET A 17 -16.38 9.40 11.30
CA MET A 17 -16.38 8.82 12.66
C MET A 17 -17.08 7.46 12.70
N ARG A 18 -18.20 7.30 11.98
CA ARG A 18 -18.91 6.01 11.86
C ARG A 18 -18.12 5.01 11.02
N LEU A 19 -17.55 5.44 9.91
CA LEU A 19 -16.85 4.58 8.96
C LEU A 19 -15.54 4.01 9.55
N TYR A 20 -14.85 4.81 10.35
CA TYR A 20 -13.59 4.43 11.01
C TYR A 20 -13.78 4.02 12.48
N ASP A 21 -15.01 3.93 12.97
CA ASP A 21 -15.39 3.60 14.36
C ASP A 21 -14.56 4.37 15.42
N THR A 22 -14.51 5.70 15.27
CA THR A 22 -13.72 6.55 16.16
C THR A 22 -14.58 7.41 17.08
N LYS A 23 -14.09 7.64 18.31
CA LYS A 23 -14.80 8.42 19.33
C LYS A 23 -14.52 9.92 19.27
N THR A 24 -13.56 10.37 18.45
CA THR A 24 -13.16 11.78 18.38
C THR A 24 -13.01 12.24 16.94
N LYS A 25 -13.45 13.48 16.66
CA LYS A 25 -13.32 14.12 15.35
C LYS A 25 -11.87 14.12 14.84
N ALA A 26 -10.92 14.39 15.73
CA ALA A 26 -9.49 14.39 15.38
C ALA A 26 -8.97 13.00 14.96
N ALA A 27 -9.46 11.92 15.59
CA ALA A 27 -9.09 10.56 15.21
C ALA A 27 -9.71 10.17 13.87
N ALA A 28 -10.97 10.52 13.61
CA ALA A 28 -11.62 10.30 12.33
C ALA A 28 -10.86 10.99 11.18
N VAL A 29 -10.51 12.26 11.36
CA VAL A 29 -9.77 13.03 10.34
C VAL A 29 -8.39 12.43 10.09
N ARG A 30 -7.67 11.99 11.15
CA ARG A 30 -6.38 11.30 10.95
C ARG A 30 -6.54 10.00 10.19
N ALA A 31 -7.50 9.15 10.58
CA ALA A 31 -7.74 7.87 9.93
C ALA A 31 -8.12 8.05 8.45
N ALA A 32 -9.01 9.00 8.15
CA ALA A 32 -9.41 9.34 6.79
C ALA A 32 -8.22 9.83 5.94
N MET A 33 -7.39 10.71 6.50
CA MET A 33 -6.19 11.21 5.81
C MET A 33 -5.16 10.09 5.57
N GLU A 34 -4.92 9.23 6.55
CA GLU A 34 -4.01 8.09 6.40
C GLU A 34 -4.50 7.11 5.34
N ASP A 35 -5.80 6.83 5.30
CA ASP A 35 -6.37 5.92 4.30
C ASP A 35 -6.34 6.53 2.89
N ALA A 36 -6.65 7.82 2.75
CA ALA A 36 -6.52 8.54 1.49
C ALA A 36 -5.08 8.55 0.96
N VAL A 37 -4.10 8.83 1.83
CA VAL A 37 -2.68 8.82 1.48
C VAL A 37 -2.21 7.41 1.13
N LYS A 38 -2.55 6.40 1.94
CA LYS A 38 -2.20 4.99 1.66
C LYS A 38 -2.83 4.51 0.36
N ARG A 39 -4.07 4.89 0.06
CA ARG A 39 -4.74 4.54 -1.21
C ARG A 39 -4.01 5.15 -2.41
N ARG A 40 -3.57 6.40 -2.30
CA ARG A 40 -2.82 7.06 -3.38
C ARG A 40 -1.42 6.48 -3.56
N LEU A 41 -0.72 6.19 -2.46
CA LEU A 41 0.55 5.45 -2.49
C LEU A 41 0.38 4.05 -3.11
N ARG A 42 -0.71 3.34 -2.82
CA ARG A 42 -1.00 2.04 -3.47
C ARG A 42 -1.22 2.18 -4.97
N GLN A 43 -1.85 3.25 -5.43
CA GLN A 43 -2.02 3.52 -6.86
C GLN A 43 -0.69 3.85 -7.52
N GLU A 44 0.09 4.77 -6.94
CA GLU A 44 1.42 5.12 -7.44
C GLU A 44 2.38 3.92 -7.42
N PHE A 45 2.30 3.08 -6.39
CA PHE A 45 3.06 1.83 -6.34
C PHE A 45 2.61 0.84 -7.42
N ALA A 46 1.31 0.64 -7.62
CA ALA A 46 0.80 -0.22 -8.68
C ALA A 46 1.18 0.30 -10.08
N ASP A 47 1.16 1.61 -10.27
CA ASP A 47 1.58 2.26 -11.50
C ASP A 47 3.10 2.15 -11.70
N ALA A 48 3.92 2.24 -10.64
CA ALA A 48 5.38 2.03 -10.68
C ALA A 48 5.77 0.56 -10.94
N VAL A 49 5.02 -0.40 -10.39
CA VAL A 49 5.14 -1.83 -10.72
C VAL A 49 4.80 -2.05 -12.20
N LYS A 50 3.77 -1.37 -12.71
CA LYS A 50 3.30 -1.51 -14.10
C LYS A 50 4.16 -0.76 -15.11
N SER A 51 4.81 0.34 -14.70
CA SER A 51 5.74 1.12 -15.53
C SER A 51 7.14 0.49 -15.61
N GLY A 52 7.43 -0.51 -14.77
CA GLY A 52 8.68 -1.27 -14.79
C GLY A 52 9.84 -0.61 -14.03
N GLU A 53 9.55 0.32 -13.12
CA GLU A 53 10.59 1.02 -12.33
C GLU A 53 10.93 0.30 -11.01
N LEU A 54 10.08 -0.63 -10.58
CA LEU A 54 10.40 -1.61 -9.54
C LEU A 54 10.77 -2.94 -10.22
N ASP A 55 12.08 -3.21 -10.29
CA ASP A 55 12.61 -4.43 -10.86
C ASP A 55 12.42 -5.62 -9.90
N PHE A 56 11.32 -6.36 -10.07
CA PHE A 56 11.05 -7.61 -9.33
C PHE A 56 11.78 -8.83 -9.92
N SER A 57 12.67 -8.64 -10.91
CA SER A 57 13.42 -9.76 -11.50
C SER A 57 14.18 -10.56 -10.45
N GLU A 58 14.80 -9.88 -9.47
CA GLU A 58 15.57 -10.50 -8.38
C GLU A 58 14.72 -11.34 -7.41
N ILE A 59 13.45 -10.96 -7.19
CA ILE A 59 12.51 -11.69 -6.32
C ILE A 59 11.94 -12.92 -7.04
N ILE A 60 11.67 -12.82 -8.35
CA ILE A 60 11.21 -13.95 -9.17
C ILE A 60 12.30 -15.02 -9.28
N GLU A 61 13.57 -14.61 -9.39
CA GLU A 61 14.71 -15.54 -9.50
C GLU A 61 14.95 -16.34 -8.20
N ASN A 62 14.78 -15.69 -7.04
CA ASN A 62 14.97 -16.32 -5.73
C ASN A 62 13.74 -17.07 -5.17
N THR A 63 12.52 -16.69 -5.59
CA THR A 63 11.25 -17.19 -5.00
C THR A 63 10.23 -17.71 -6.02
N GLY A 64 10.64 -17.95 -7.27
CA GLY A 64 9.79 -18.51 -8.31
C GLY A 64 9.33 -19.95 -8.02
N PRO A 65 8.19 -20.39 -8.60
CA PRO A 65 7.63 -21.73 -8.37
C PRO A 65 8.65 -22.82 -8.69
N ALA A 66 8.74 -23.84 -7.82
CA ALA A 66 9.70 -24.92 -7.92
C ALA A 66 9.59 -25.62 -9.29
N GLY A 67 10.56 -25.36 -10.18
CA GLY A 67 10.60 -25.91 -11.54
C GLY A 67 11.36 -25.09 -12.58
N SER A 68 11.70 -23.82 -12.29
CA SER A 68 12.44 -22.94 -13.23
C SER A 68 13.96 -23.11 -13.22
N ARG A 69 14.53 -23.85 -12.25
CA ARG A 69 15.98 -24.11 -12.21
C ARG A 69 16.33 -25.15 -13.27
N PRO A 70 17.33 -24.89 -14.15
CA PRO A 70 17.84 -25.93 -15.02
C PRO A 70 18.27 -27.11 -14.16
N ARG A 71 17.70 -28.30 -14.40
CA ARG A 71 18.22 -29.52 -13.79
C ARG A 71 19.65 -29.65 -14.28
N ASP A 72 20.61 -29.44 -13.38
CA ASP A 72 22.00 -29.85 -13.57
C ASP A 72 22.00 -31.35 -13.85
N ARG A 73 21.92 -31.69 -15.13
CA ARG A 73 22.13 -33.05 -15.61
C ARG A 73 23.63 -33.21 -15.64
N LYS A 74 24.23 -33.37 -14.45
CA LYS A 74 25.64 -33.74 -14.31
C LYS A 74 25.80 -35.08 -15.01
N THR A 75 26.38 -34.97 -16.19
CA THR A 75 26.73 -36.04 -17.11
C THR A 75 27.53 -37.11 -16.38
N ALA A 76 27.12 -38.35 -16.61
CA ALA A 76 27.95 -39.52 -16.43
C ALA A 76 29.30 -39.33 -17.15
N ALA A 77 30.39 -39.56 -16.42
CA ALA A 77 31.68 -40.04 -16.90
C ALA A 77 32.46 -40.57 -15.69
#